data_AF-A0A8H3MIA0-F1
#
_entry.id   AF-A0A8H3MIA0-F1
#
_cell.length_a   1.000
_cell.length_b   1.000
_cell.length_c   1.000
_cell.angle_alpha   90.00
_cell.angle_beta   90.00
_cell.angle_gamma   90.00
#
_symmetry.space_group_name_H-M   'P 1'
#
loop_
_entity.id
_entity.type
_entity.pdbx_description
1 polymer ?
#
loop_
_entity_poly.entity_id
_entity_poly.type
_entity_poly.pdbx_seq_one_letter_code
_entity_poly.pdbx_strand_id
1 'polypeptide(L)'
;MSTSEAELTIPYEKYFEFFPAKVWSLQHFSKMFSEYYEVKDRRAVHNIFYKILKSVANDQSATVEVRNTAKELIERKIVRASGVYSPGLTHPDARWQPHRVVSDTQKRDIATLEAEGSSISKKKKTTQSKFITLKVALSRVSPRITYSSYSTSSKSTTKVVTNEEMVRQAINVNIFMVLNELTPNYEYSMRKVPGDGIPDYTCYYLGSTLLLVIEIKRVHILSEIGLGLLSDFYKTNPRVKDVVQQIYYYMSENQLQYGVLSTYDKHWFVKRDHQDLYITEPLLLGSTSPTVLEAYAFLGQLAKDCPFSKHPNII
;
A
#
# COMPACT_ATOMS: atom_id res chain seq x y z
N MET A 1 -16.43 5.86 35.26
CA MET A 1 -17.08 5.84 33.94
C MET A 1 -16.21 4.99 33.03
N SER A 2 -16.74 3.86 32.58
CA SER A 2 -16.02 2.89 31.76
C SER A 2 -15.94 3.40 30.32
N THR A 3 -14.75 3.77 29.86
CA THR A 3 -14.46 3.92 28.43
C THR A 3 -14.59 2.54 27.79
N SER A 4 -15.68 2.29 27.06
CA SER A 4 -15.76 1.13 26.18
C SER A 4 -14.71 1.31 25.08
N GLU A 5 -13.57 0.65 25.21
CA GLU A 5 -12.73 0.32 24.07
C GLU A 5 -13.65 -0.39 23.06
N ALA A 6 -13.97 0.31 21.98
CA ALA A 6 -14.72 -0.30 20.89
C ALA A 6 -13.84 -1.45 20.38
N GLU A 7 -14.23 -2.70 20.64
CA GLU A 7 -13.57 -3.87 20.08
C GLU A 7 -13.39 -3.66 18.57
N LEU A 8 -12.13 -3.55 18.14
CA LEU A 8 -11.74 -3.41 16.75
C LEU A 8 -12.26 -4.63 15.98
N THR A 9 -13.43 -4.49 15.38
CA THR A 9 -14.05 -5.56 14.59
C THR A 9 -13.27 -5.68 13.29
N ILE A 10 -12.52 -6.78 13.15
CA ILE A 10 -11.64 -7.02 12.01
C ILE A 10 -12.50 -7.30 10.76
N PRO A 11 -12.47 -6.44 9.73
CA PRO A 11 -13.37 -6.53 8.58
C PRO A 11 -12.80 -7.43 7.48
N TYR A 12 -12.66 -8.72 7.77
CA TYR A 12 -12.01 -9.69 6.87
C TYR A 12 -12.54 -9.72 5.44
N GLU A 13 -13.84 -9.52 5.26
CA GLU A 13 -14.50 -9.55 3.94
C GLU A 13 -14.07 -8.41 3.02
N LYS A 14 -13.68 -7.27 3.61
CA LYS A 14 -13.30 -6.06 2.87
C LYS A 14 -12.05 -6.24 2.02
N TYR A 15 -11.21 -7.22 2.36
CA TYR A 15 -10.11 -7.65 1.48
C TYR A 15 -10.58 -8.06 0.08
N PHE A 16 -11.70 -8.76 -0.04
CA PHE A 16 -12.15 -9.20 -1.36
C PHE A 16 -12.90 -8.10 -2.13
N GLU A 17 -13.23 -7.00 -1.45
CA GLU A 17 -13.85 -5.83 -2.06
C GLU A 17 -12.81 -4.85 -2.60
N PHE A 18 -11.73 -4.61 -1.84
CA PHE A 18 -10.73 -3.61 -2.21
C PHE A 18 -9.66 -4.12 -3.15
N PHE A 19 -9.41 -5.42 -3.14
CA PHE A 19 -8.31 -6.01 -3.88
C PHE A 19 -8.88 -6.67 -5.13
N PRO A 20 -8.32 -6.41 -6.33
CA PRO A 20 -8.75 -7.11 -7.53
C PRO A 20 -8.38 -8.59 -7.41
N ALA A 21 -9.22 -9.47 -7.96
CA ALA A 21 -9.11 -10.92 -7.81
C ALA A 21 -7.70 -11.47 -8.10
N LYS A 22 -7.03 -10.91 -9.11
CA LYS A 22 -5.65 -11.25 -9.50
C LYS A 22 -4.59 -11.10 -8.38
N VAL A 23 -4.87 -10.34 -7.32
CA VAL A 23 -3.96 -10.06 -6.19
C VAL A 23 -4.32 -10.90 -4.96
N TRP A 24 -5.45 -11.62 -4.99
CA TRP A 24 -5.89 -12.43 -3.87
C TRP A 24 -4.91 -13.56 -3.57
N SER A 25 -4.40 -13.62 -2.34
CA SER A 25 -3.60 -14.74 -1.87
C SER A 25 -3.69 -14.87 -0.36
N LEU A 26 -3.55 -16.10 0.14
CA LEU A 26 -3.52 -16.37 1.57
C LEU A 26 -2.37 -15.62 2.25
N GLN A 27 -1.21 -15.53 1.60
CA GLN A 27 -0.04 -14.84 2.13
C GLN A 27 -0.32 -13.35 2.30
N HIS A 28 -0.88 -12.71 1.27
CA HIS A 28 -1.19 -11.29 1.31
C HIS A 28 -2.28 -10.99 2.32
N PHE A 29 -3.36 -11.77 2.31
CA PHE A 29 -4.42 -11.69 3.33
C PHE A 29 -3.85 -11.83 4.74
N SER A 30 -3.02 -12.85 4.98
CA SER A 30 -2.47 -13.11 6.31
C SER A 30 -1.48 -12.04 6.76
N LYS A 31 -0.62 -11.55 5.86
CA LYS A 31 0.30 -10.45 6.12
C LYS A 31 -0.48 -9.20 6.53
N MET A 32 -1.50 -8.85 5.76
CA MET A 32 -2.39 -7.71 6.01
C MET A 32 -3.02 -7.79 7.41
N PHE A 33 -3.66 -8.90 7.77
CA PHE A 33 -4.27 -9.01 9.10
C PHE A 33 -3.27 -9.14 10.25
N SER A 34 -2.10 -9.75 10.02
CA SER A 34 -1.06 -9.86 11.04
C SER A 34 -0.38 -8.53 11.35
N GLU A 35 -0.13 -7.71 10.31
CA GLU A 35 0.56 -6.42 10.44
C GLU A 35 -0.38 -5.31 10.91
N TYR A 36 -1.63 -5.28 10.42
CA TYR A 36 -2.54 -4.15 10.65
C TYR A 36 -3.46 -4.30 11.84
N TYR A 37 -3.81 -5.53 12.20
CA TYR A 37 -4.71 -5.81 13.33
C TYR A 37 -4.03 -6.62 14.42
N GLU A 38 -2.70 -6.78 14.34
CA GLU A 38 -1.87 -7.56 15.27
C GLU A 38 -2.42 -8.98 15.53
N VAL A 39 -3.09 -9.57 14.53
CA VAL A 39 -3.74 -10.88 14.71
C VAL A 39 -2.69 -11.98 14.75
N LYS A 40 -2.47 -12.53 15.94
CA LYS A 40 -1.50 -13.62 16.16
C LYS A 40 -2.04 -14.99 15.78
N ASP A 41 -3.37 -15.17 15.75
CA ASP A 41 -3.98 -16.45 15.37
C ASP A 41 -4.02 -16.65 13.85
N ARG A 42 -2.91 -17.18 13.33
CA ARG A 42 -2.78 -17.56 11.91
C ARG A 42 -3.85 -18.55 11.47
N ARG A 43 -4.30 -19.46 12.34
CA ARG A 43 -5.28 -20.49 11.97
C ARG A 43 -6.65 -19.86 11.76
N ALA A 44 -7.05 -18.93 12.63
CA ALA A 44 -8.27 -18.16 12.47
C ALA A 44 -8.26 -17.36 11.14
N VAL A 45 -7.18 -16.62 10.87
CA VAL A 45 -7.04 -15.83 9.64
C VAL A 45 -7.12 -16.72 8.39
N HIS A 46 -6.43 -17.86 8.39
CA HIS A 46 -6.50 -18.82 7.28
C HIS A 46 -7.92 -19.38 7.08
N ASN A 47 -8.59 -19.76 8.18
CA ASN A 47 -9.94 -20.29 8.12
C ASN A 47 -10.93 -19.27 7.55
N ILE A 48 -10.81 -18.01 7.96
CA ILE A 48 -11.65 -16.92 7.47
C ILE A 48 -11.40 -16.67 5.98
N PHE A 49 -10.14 -16.61 5.54
CA PHE A 49 -9.80 -16.45 4.12
C PHE A 49 -10.53 -17.48 3.24
N TYR A 50 -10.43 -18.77 3.61
CA TYR A 50 -11.07 -19.83 2.82
C TYR A 50 -12.59 -19.89 3.00
N LYS A 51 -13.12 -19.45 4.14
CA LYS A 51 -14.58 -19.32 4.35
C LYS A 51 -15.16 -18.29 3.38
N ILE A 52 -14.51 -17.12 3.25
CA ILE A 52 -14.95 -16.05 2.35
C ILE A 52 -14.80 -16.50 0.89
N LEU A 53 -13.66 -17.10 0.51
CA LEU A 53 -13.48 -17.63 -0.85
C LEU A 53 -14.57 -18.62 -1.26
N LYS A 54 -15.01 -19.51 -0.35
CA LYS A 54 -16.11 -20.45 -0.62
C LYS A 54 -17.44 -19.72 -0.88
N SER A 55 -17.71 -18.65 -0.14
CA SER A 55 -18.89 -17.82 -0.37
C SER A 55 -18.82 -17.14 -1.74
N VAL A 56 -17.68 -16.51 -2.08
CA VAL A 56 -17.46 -15.84 -3.37
C VAL A 56 -17.55 -16.82 -4.54
N ALA A 57 -16.97 -18.02 -4.42
CA ALA A 57 -16.98 -19.03 -5.49
C ALA A 57 -18.41 -19.49 -5.86
N ASN A 58 -19.35 -19.41 -4.92
CA ASN A 58 -20.74 -19.81 -5.07
C ASN A 58 -21.70 -18.63 -5.34
N ASP A 59 -21.21 -17.38 -5.28
CA ASP A 59 -22.01 -16.18 -5.45
C ASP A 59 -22.31 -15.92 -6.95
N GLN A 60 -23.55 -16.17 -7.38
CA GLN A 60 -23.95 -15.94 -8.77
C GLN A 60 -23.92 -14.47 -9.21
N SER A 61 -23.91 -13.51 -8.27
CA SER A 61 -23.79 -12.09 -8.58
C SER A 61 -22.35 -11.66 -8.88
N ALA A 62 -21.35 -12.48 -8.52
CA ALA A 62 -19.95 -12.21 -8.78
C ALA A 62 -19.57 -12.51 -10.24
N THR A 63 -18.62 -11.74 -10.77
CA THR A 63 -18.12 -11.93 -12.15
C THR A 63 -17.50 -13.32 -12.32
N VAL A 64 -17.50 -13.83 -13.56
CA VAL A 64 -16.91 -15.14 -13.87
C VAL A 64 -15.43 -15.19 -13.48
N GLU A 65 -14.68 -14.11 -13.73
CA GLU A 65 -13.27 -13.99 -13.33
C GLU A 65 -13.08 -14.11 -11.82
N VAL A 66 -13.89 -13.39 -11.03
CA VAL A 66 -13.84 -13.40 -9.57
C VAL A 66 -14.15 -14.80 -9.03
N ARG A 67 -15.21 -15.45 -9.54
CA ARG A 67 -15.59 -16.80 -9.13
C ARG A 67 -14.51 -17.83 -9.47
N ASN A 68 -13.94 -17.76 -10.67
CA ASN A 68 -12.90 -18.68 -11.11
C ASN A 68 -11.63 -18.52 -10.28
N THR A 69 -11.23 -17.28 -10.00
CA THR A 69 -10.08 -17.00 -9.12
C THR A 69 -10.29 -17.58 -7.72
N ALA A 70 -11.51 -17.43 -7.17
CA ALA A 70 -11.82 -17.99 -5.85
C ALA A 70 -11.75 -19.52 -5.84
N LYS A 71 -12.29 -20.19 -6.87
CA LYS A 71 -12.21 -21.65 -7.03
C LYS A 71 -10.76 -22.12 -7.14
N GLU A 72 -9.95 -21.46 -7.95
CA GLU A 72 -8.53 -21.80 -8.13
C GLU A 72 -7.75 -21.70 -6.81
N LEU A 73 -7.98 -20.65 -6.02
CA LEU A 73 -7.32 -20.48 -4.71
C LEU A 73 -7.75 -21.55 -3.70
N ILE A 74 -9.01 -22.02 -3.76
CA ILE A 74 -9.50 -23.13 -2.94
C ILE A 74 -8.85 -24.45 -3.39
N GLU A 75 -8.76 -24.72 -4.69
CA GLU A 75 -8.13 -25.92 -5.24
C GLU A 75 -6.65 -25.99 -4.88
N ARG A 76 -5.91 -24.88 -4.98
CA ARG A 76 -4.51 -24.79 -4.55
C ARG A 76 -4.32 -25.17 -3.08
N LYS A 77 -5.30 -24.92 -2.21
CA LYS A 77 -5.27 -25.38 -0.81
C LYS A 77 -5.38 -26.90 -0.72
N ILE A 78 -6.32 -27.48 -1.48
CA ILE A 78 -6.58 -28.92 -1.48
C ILE A 78 -5.35 -29.67 -1.98
N VAL A 79 -4.76 -29.23 -3.10
CA VAL A 79 -3.55 -29.81 -3.68
C VAL A 79 -2.35 -29.76 -2.72
N ARG A 80 -2.15 -28.62 -2.03
CA ARG A 80 -1.10 -28.49 -1.00
C ARG A 80 -1.35 -29.39 0.23
N ALA A 81 -2.61 -29.67 0.56
CA ALA A 81 -2.97 -30.52 1.68
C ALA A 81 -2.91 -32.03 1.34
N SER A 82 -3.11 -32.40 0.07
CA SER A 82 -3.11 -33.79 -0.39
C SER A 82 -1.74 -34.30 -0.87
N GLY A 83 -0.73 -33.42 -1.00
CA GLY A 83 0.63 -33.81 -1.40
C GLY A 83 0.76 -34.28 -2.86
N VAL A 84 -0.30 -34.15 -3.67
CA VAL A 84 -0.31 -34.61 -5.06
C VAL A 84 0.23 -33.51 -5.97
N TYR A 85 1.43 -33.72 -6.54
CA TYR A 85 2.00 -32.85 -7.57
C TYR A 85 1.29 -33.12 -8.90
N SER A 86 0.52 -32.15 -9.42
CA SER A 86 -0.02 -32.20 -10.79
C SER A 86 0.96 -31.52 -11.75
N PRO A 87 1.54 -32.24 -12.73
CA PRO A 87 2.41 -31.63 -13.74
C PRO A 87 1.54 -30.94 -14.80
N GLY A 88 1.46 -29.62 -14.75
CA GLY A 88 0.71 -28.85 -15.77
C GLY A 88 0.45 -27.38 -15.48
N LEU A 89 0.71 -26.88 -14.26
CA LEU A 89 0.57 -25.47 -13.93
C LEU A 89 1.96 -24.81 -13.86
N THR A 90 2.24 -23.90 -14.79
CA THR A 90 3.46 -23.08 -14.76
C THR A 90 3.51 -22.25 -13.48
N HIS A 91 4.48 -22.58 -12.63
CA HIS A 91 4.89 -21.81 -11.46
C HIS A 91 5.24 -20.36 -11.81
N PRO A 92 4.82 -19.40 -10.97
CA PRO A 92 5.65 -18.27 -10.61
C PRO A 92 6.07 -18.42 -9.14
N ASP A 93 6.87 -19.46 -8.84
CA ASP A 93 7.63 -19.52 -7.59
C ASP A 93 8.89 -18.67 -7.76
N ALA A 94 8.73 -17.35 -7.65
CA ALA A 94 9.84 -16.49 -7.25
C ALA A 94 10.05 -16.70 -5.75
N ARG A 95 10.95 -17.63 -5.44
CA ARG A 95 11.49 -17.94 -4.11
C ARG A 95 11.96 -16.65 -3.41
N TRP A 96 11.14 -16.09 -2.53
CA TRP A 96 11.61 -15.20 -1.47
C TRP A 96 12.27 -16.05 -0.39
N GLN A 97 13.61 -16.07 -0.38
CA GLN A 97 14.37 -16.45 0.81
C GLN A 97 15.02 -15.20 1.39
N PRO A 98 14.84 -14.90 2.68
CA PRO A 98 15.62 -13.85 3.34
C PRO A 98 17.05 -14.37 3.50
N HIS A 99 18.02 -13.63 2.94
CA HIS A 99 19.43 -13.94 3.09
C HIS A 99 19.80 -13.95 4.58
N ARG A 100 20.15 -15.14 5.07
CA ARG A 100 20.78 -15.35 6.36
C ARG A 100 22.24 -14.92 6.24
N VAL A 101 22.64 -13.98 7.08
CA VAL A 101 24.05 -13.62 7.30
C VAL A 101 24.77 -14.86 7.82
N VAL A 102 25.82 -15.31 7.11
CA VAL A 102 26.87 -16.15 7.66
C VAL A 102 28.20 -15.65 7.10
N SER A 103 29.14 -15.49 8.02
CA SER A 103 30.49 -14.98 7.87
C SER A 103 31.45 -15.96 7.20
N ASP A 104 32.63 -15.40 6.88
CA ASP A 104 33.95 -16.03 6.82
C ASP A 104 34.51 -16.50 5.47
N THR A 105 35.51 -15.72 5.03
CA THR A 105 36.81 -16.13 4.47
C THR A 105 36.89 -17.42 3.65
N GLN A 106 37.28 -17.29 2.37
CA GLN A 106 38.60 -17.76 1.91
C GLN A 106 38.88 -17.39 0.44
N LYS A 107 40.12 -16.95 0.24
CA LYS A 107 40.82 -16.69 -1.03
C LYS A 107 40.72 -17.86 -2.01
N ARG A 108 40.67 -17.55 -3.32
CA ARG A 108 41.77 -17.79 -4.27
C ARG A 108 41.41 -17.36 -5.70
N ASP A 109 42.39 -16.67 -6.29
CA ASP A 109 42.52 -16.28 -7.69
C ASP A 109 42.57 -17.49 -8.65
N ILE A 110 42.27 -17.26 -9.93
CA ILE A 110 43.11 -17.61 -11.09
C ILE A 110 42.54 -16.94 -12.35
N ALA A 111 43.47 -16.48 -13.19
CA ALA A 111 43.28 -15.57 -14.31
C ALA A 111 43.25 -16.30 -15.68
N THR A 112 42.70 -15.60 -16.67
CA THR A 112 43.04 -15.50 -18.12
C THR A 112 43.16 -16.77 -18.99
N LEU A 113 42.36 -16.86 -20.07
CA LEU A 113 42.80 -16.71 -21.48
C LEU A 113 41.72 -17.12 -22.52
N GLU A 114 41.87 -16.54 -23.70
CA GLU A 114 40.96 -16.39 -24.83
C GLU A 114 40.87 -17.61 -25.77
N ALA A 115 39.88 -17.53 -26.69
CA ALA A 115 39.91 -17.88 -28.12
C ALA A 115 38.93 -18.98 -28.62
N GLU A 116 37.97 -18.48 -29.43
CA GLU A 116 37.37 -18.99 -30.68
C GLU A 116 36.79 -20.41 -30.82
N GLY A 117 35.57 -20.48 -31.40
CA GLY A 117 35.16 -21.63 -32.22
C GLY A 117 33.69 -22.09 -32.14
N SER A 118 32.86 -21.55 -33.04
CA SER A 118 31.74 -22.22 -33.75
C SER A 118 30.54 -22.85 -32.99
N SER A 119 29.39 -22.20 -33.17
CA SER A 119 28.08 -22.75 -33.60
C SER A 119 27.59 -24.08 -33.02
N ILE A 120 26.55 -24.03 -32.17
CA ILE A 120 25.32 -24.82 -32.31
C ILE A 120 24.19 -24.14 -31.52
N SER A 121 23.08 -23.94 -32.22
CA SER A 121 21.85 -23.32 -31.77
C SER A 121 21.16 -24.13 -30.67
N LYS A 122 21.03 -23.54 -29.48
CA LYS A 122 19.98 -23.91 -28.52
C LYS A 122 19.05 -22.72 -28.35
N LYS A 123 17.89 -22.79 -29.01
CA LYS A 123 16.75 -21.89 -28.82
C LYS A 123 16.38 -21.89 -27.33
N LYS A 124 16.90 -20.92 -26.59
CA LYS A 124 16.42 -20.57 -25.26
C LYS A 124 15.05 -19.93 -25.47
N LYS A 125 13.98 -20.67 -25.16
CA LYS A 125 12.63 -20.08 -25.04
C LYS A 125 12.73 -19.04 -23.92
N THR A 126 12.88 -17.79 -24.32
CA THR A 126 12.74 -16.64 -23.43
C THR A 126 11.28 -16.61 -23.00
N THR A 127 10.98 -17.17 -21.83
CA THR A 127 9.69 -16.95 -21.19
C THR A 127 9.63 -15.46 -20.88
N GLN A 128 8.96 -14.72 -21.77
CA GLN A 128 8.70 -13.31 -21.65
C GLN A 128 7.77 -13.14 -20.43
N SER A 129 8.37 -13.01 -19.25
CA SER A 129 7.65 -12.55 -18.07
C SER A 129 6.94 -11.26 -18.44
N LYS A 130 5.63 -11.20 -18.22
CA LYS A 130 4.80 -10.00 -18.39
C LYS A 130 5.18 -8.97 -17.32
N PHE A 131 6.42 -8.49 -17.31
CA PHE A 131 6.81 -7.32 -16.54
C PHE A 131 6.17 -6.12 -17.19
N ILE A 132 5.15 -5.59 -16.53
CA ILE A 132 4.63 -4.27 -16.85
C ILE A 132 5.79 -3.30 -16.62
N THR A 133 6.13 -2.49 -17.60
CA THR A 133 7.22 -1.51 -17.46
C THR A 133 6.85 -0.49 -16.38
N LEU A 134 7.85 0.09 -15.69
CA LEU A 134 7.65 1.11 -14.66
C LEU A 134 6.69 2.21 -15.14
N LYS A 135 6.89 2.69 -16.37
CA LYS A 135 6.03 3.70 -17.01
C LYS A 135 4.56 3.25 -17.14
N VAL A 136 4.32 2.01 -17.55
CA VAL A 136 2.96 1.46 -17.69
C VAL A 136 2.33 1.16 -16.33
N ALA A 137 3.14 0.85 -15.32
CA ALA A 137 2.64 0.59 -13.97
C ALA A 137 2.26 1.90 -13.26
N LEU A 138 3.09 2.93 -13.39
CA LEU A 138 2.82 4.27 -12.86
C LEU A 138 1.64 4.96 -13.59
N SER A 139 1.39 4.64 -14.87
CA SER A 139 0.24 5.19 -15.60
C SER A 139 -1.12 4.57 -15.20
N ARG A 140 -1.16 3.67 -14.22
CA ARG A 140 -2.41 3.00 -13.80
C ARG A 140 -3.24 3.89 -12.89
N VAL A 141 -4.53 3.97 -13.21
CA VAL A 141 -5.52 4.60 -12.33
C VAL A 141 -5.94 3.58 -11.28
N SER A 142 -5.87 3.97 -10.01
CA SER A 142 -6.34 3.16 -8.89
C SER A 142 -7.87 3.05 -8.92
N PRO A 143 -8.46 1.93 -8.48
CA PRO A 143 -9.91 1.74 -8.49
C PRO A 143 -10.58 2.78 -7.57
N ARG A 144 -11.69 3.40 -8.01
CA ARG A 144 -12.40 4.40 -7.20
C ARG A 144 -13.11 3.75 -6.02
N ILE A 145 -13.05 4.38 -4.85
CA ILE A 145 -13.82 3.95 -3.67
C ILE A 145 -14.94 4.95 -3.43
N THR A 146 -16.16 4.45 -3.27
CA THR A 146 -17.32 5.29 -2.97
C THR A 146 -17.63 5.26 -1.47
N TYR A 147 -17.81 6.44 -0.89
CA TYR A 147 -18.19 6.62 0.51
C TYR A 147 -19.65 7.08 0.59
N SER A 148 -20.43 6.54 1.54
CA SER A 148 -21.77 7.07 1.86
C SER A 148 -21.73 7.77 3.22
N SER A 149 -22.23 9.00 3.27
CA SER A 149 -22.38 9.78 4.50
C SER A 149 -23.61 9.39 5.32
N TYR A 150 -24.47 8.51 4.79
CA TYR A 150 -25.70 8.07 5.47
C TYR A 150 -25.84 6.56 5.46
N SER A 151 -26.08 5.98 6.63
CA SER A 151 -26.57 4.61 6.78
C SER A 151 -28.05 4.58 6.40
N THR A 152 -28.37 4.58 5.11
CA THR A 152 -29.74 4.29 4.67
C THR A 152 -29.82 2.89 4.12
N SER A 153 -30.64 2.09 4.80
CA SER A 153 -31.17 0.82 4.32
C SER A 153 -31.97 1.07 3.04
N SER A 154 -31.35 0.89 1.88
CA SER A 154 -32.08 0.71 0.64
C SER A 154 -31.29 -0.15 -0.33
N LYS A 155 -31.98 -1.16 -0.87
CA LYS A 155 -31.50 -2.19 -1.78
C LYS A 155 -30.99 -1.56 -3.09
N SER A 156 -29.71 -1.21 -3.13
CA SER A 156 -28.91 -1.02 -4.33
C SER A 156 -27.45 -1.25 -3.94
N THR A 157 -26.73 -2.07 -4.70
CA THR A 157 -25.41 -2.66 -4.41
C THR A 157 -24.25 -1.66 -4.48
N THR A 158 -24.36 -0.51 -3.81
CA THR A 158 -23.23 0.38 -3.56
C THR A 158 -22.69 0.08 -2.17
N LYS A 159 -21.63 -0.73 -2.12
CA LYS A 159 -21.03 -1.21 -0.87
C LYS A 159 -20.41 -0.06 -0.07
N VAL A 160 -20.85 0.06 1.17
CA VAL A 160 -20.58 1.15 2.12
C VAL A 160 -19.19 1.02 2.74
N VAL A 161 -18.41 2.12 2.79
CA VAL A 161 -17.16 2.25 3.56
C VAL A 161 -17.33 3.34 4.63
N THR A 162 -17.45 2.97 5.90
CA THR A 162 -17.64 3.89 7.05
C THR A 162 -16.41 4.05 7.94
N ASN A 163 -15.37 3.25 7.72
CA ASN A 163 -14.22 3.11 8.62
C ASN A 163 -12.93 3.67 7.99
N GLU A 164 -12.18 4.49 8.75
CA GLU A 164 -10.91 5.12 8.35
C GLU A 164 -9.85 4.07 8.03
N GLU A 165 -9.85 2.98 8.81
CA GLU A 165 -9.07 1.79 8.57
C GLU A 165 -9.17 1.31 7.13
N MET A 166 -10.36 1.35 6.53
CA MET A 166 -10.61 0.85 5.18
C MET A 166 -10.04 1.77 4.11
N VAL A 167 -10.09 3.09 4.33
CA VAL A 167 -9.38 4.07 3.49
C VAL A 167 -7.89 3.78 3.52
N ARG A 168 -7.37 3.60 4.75
CA ARG A 168 -5.96 3.36 5.01
C ARG A 168 -5.48 2.03 4.41
N GLN A 169 -6.32 1.00 4.39
CA GLN A 169 -6.04 -0.25 3.66
C GLN A 169 -6.04 -0.04 2.15
N ALA A 170 -7.07 0.61 1.61
CA ALA A 170 -7.17 0.83 0.17
C ALA A 170 -5.98 1.59 -0.41
N ILE A 171 -5.52 2.64 0.28
CA ILE A 171 -4.32 3.40 -0.12
C ILE A 171 -3.12 2.45 -0.18
N ASN A 172 -2.89 1.67 0.87
CA ASN A 172 -1.71 0.80 0.90
C ASN A 172 -1.67 -0.19 -0.25
N VAL A 173 -2.79 -0.74 -0.61
CA VAL A 173 -2.87 -1.78 -1.63
C VAL A 173 -2.70 -1.22 -3.03
N ASN A 174 -3.43 -0.15 -3.31
CA ASN A 174 -3.54 0.40 -4.65
C ASN A 174 -2.39 1.35 -4.97
N ILE A 175 -1.73 1.89 -3.93
CA ILE A 175 -0.65 2.87 -4.04
C ILE A 175 0.64 2.29 -3.46
N PHE A 176 0.72 2.05 -2.14
CA PHE A 176 2.01 1.78 -1.49
C PHE A 176 2.65 0.45 -1.85
N MET A 177 1.89 -0.65 -1.92
CA MET A 177 2.40 -1.94 -2.35
C MET A 177 2.90 -1.90 -3.78
N VAL A 178 2.19 -1.19 -4.66
CA VAL A 178 2.60 -0.97 -6.04
C VAL A 178 3.90 -0.16 -6.08
N LEU A 179 3.99 0.93 -5.31
CA LEU A 179 5.22 1.72 -5.21
C LEU A 179 6.39 0.90 -4.66
N ASN A 180 6.19 0.11 -3.62
CA ASN A 180 7.23 -0.75 -3.04
C ASN A 180 7.74 -1.79 -4.05
N GLU A 181 6.86 -2.36 -4.88
CA GLU A 181 7.24 -3.28 -5.95
C GLU A 181 8.04 -2.57 -7.05
N LEU A 182 7.59 -1.38 -7.45
CA LEU A 182 8.17 -0.61 -8.55
C LEU A 182 9.45 0.13 -8.18
N THR A 183 9.61 0.46 -6.90
CA THR A 183 10.70 1.29 -6.37
C THR A 183 11.28 0.64 -5.11
N PRO A 184 12.00 -0.49 -5.22
CA PRO A 184 12.37 -1.35 -4.09
C PRO A 184 13.32 -0.71 -3.05
N ASN A 185 13.92 0.44 -3.39
CA ASN A 185 14.73 1.21 -2.44
C ASN A 185 13.88 2.09 -1.52
N TYR A 186 12.59 2.26 -1.84
CA TYR A 186 11.61 3.00 -1.06
C TYR A 186 10.66 2.00 -0.39
N GLU A 187 10.31 2.30 0.85
CA GLU A 187 9.43 1.47 1.67
C GLU A 187 8.31 2.33 2.26
N TYR A 188 7.16 2.30 1.60
CA TYR A 188 5.91 2.84 2.11
C TYR A 188 5.27 1.81 3.04
N SER A 189 5.24 2.10 4.35
CA SER A 189 4.77 1.15 5.39
C SER A 189 4.32 1.86 6.68
N MET A 190 3.64 1.14 7.56
CA MET A 190 3.24 1.63 8.90
C MET A 190 4.39 1.52 9.91
N ARG A 191 5.57 1.99 9.53
CA ARG A 191 6.73 1.98 10.41
C ARG A 191 6.62 3.13 11.40
N LYS A 192 7.04 2.86 12.65
CA LYS A 192 7.16 3.91 13.67
C LYS A 192 8.14 4.98 13.24
N VAL A 193 7.89 6.20 13.66
CA VAL A 193 8.81 7.32 13.48
C VAL A 193 9.68 7.49 14.73
N PRO A 194 10.87 8.10 14.62
CA PRO A 194 11.74 8.37 15.78
C PRO A 194 11.13 9.34 16.80
N GLY A 195 10.43 10.36 16.34
CA GLY A 195 9.77 11.37 17.17
C GLY A 195 8.43 10.89 17.73
N ASP A 196 7.76 11.80 18.43
CA ASP A 196 6.46 11.52 19.05
C ASP A 196 5.33 11.42 18.02
N GLY A 197 4.32 10.62 18.37
CA GLY A 197 3.13 10.39 17.54
C GLY A 197 3.21 9.16 16.65
N ILE A 198 2.08 8.86 15.98
CA ILE A 198 1.93 7.69 15.11
C ILE A 198 1.26 8.15 13.82
N PRO A 199 2.04 8.47 12.76
CA PRO A 199 1.48 8.69 11.44
C PRO A 199 0.90 7.38 10.89
N ASP A 200 -0.11 7.49 10.03
CA ASP A 200 -0.74 6.31 9.41
C ASP A 200 0.25 5.50 8.57
N TYR A 201 1.05 6.17 7.74
CA TYR A 201 2.16 5.56 7.00
C TYR A 201 3.38 6.46 6.96
N THR A 202 4.49 5.85 6.60
CA THR A 202 5.79 6.49 6.39
C THR A 202 6.38 5.99 5.10
N CYS A 203 7.34 6.75 4.55
CA CYS A 203 8.21 6.28 3.48
C CYS A 203 9.65 6.29 3.97
N TYR A 204 10.30 5.13 3.95
CA TYR A 204 11.73 4.98 4.26
C TYR A 204 12.54 4.73 3.00
N TYR A 205 13.76 5.25 2.96
CA TYR A 205 14.77 4.92 1.95
C TYR A 205 15.81 3.96 2.51
N LEU A 206 16.09 2.88 1.78
CA LEU A 206 17.05 1.82 2.15
C LEU A 206 16.88 1.35 3.60
N GLY A 207 15.64 1.32 4.10
CA GLY A 207 15.28 0.85 5.43
C GLY A 207 15.81 1.68 6.60
N SER A 208 16.45 2.83 6.37
CA SER A 208 17.13 3.60 7.44
C SER A 208 16.74 5.07 7.47
N THR A 209 16.52 5.70 6.32
CA THR A 209 16.21 7.13 6.26
C THR A 209 14.71 7.35 6.14
N LEU A 210 14.07 7.94 7.14
CA LEU A 210 12.69 8.41 7.06
C LEU A 210 12.62 9.62 6.12
N LEU A 211 11.82 9.53 5.05
CA LEU A 211 11.71 10.58 4.03
C LEU A 211 10.47 11.45 4.20
N LEU A 212 9.32 10.83 4.46
CA LEU A 212 8.05 11.53 4.62
C LEU A 212 7.08 10.74 5.48
N VAL A 213 6.12 11.46 6.05
CA VAL A 213 4.97 10.93 6.80
C VAL A 213 3.71 11.11 5.99
N ILE A 214 2.75 10.20 6.18
CA ILE A 214 1.50 10.18 5.43
C ILE A 214 0.36 10.00 6.44
N GLU A 215 -0.58 10.95 6.41
CA GLU A 215 -1.78 10.95 7.23
C GLU A 215 -3.01 10.69 6.35
N ILE A 216 -3.89 9.80 6.80
CA ILE A 216 -5.04 9.33 6.04
C ILE A 216 -6.30 9.64 6.82
N LYS A 217 -7.22 10.37 6.19
CA LYS A 217 -8.52 10.70 6.76
C LYS A 217 -9.65 10.20 5.89
N ARG A 218 -10.83 10.06 6.49
CA ARG A 218 -12.05 9.81 5.71
C ARG A 218 -12.46 11.05 4.93
N VAL A 219 -13.05 10.85 3.75
CA VAL A 219 -13.42 11.95 2.84
C VAL A 219 -14.33 13.00 3.48
N HIS A 220 -15.22 12.60 4.40
CA HIS A 220 -16.15 13.51 5.08
C HIS A 220 -15.48 14.43 6.10
N ILE A 221 -14.28 14.09 6.58
CA ILE A 221 -13.51 14.99 7.47
C ILE A 221 -13.08 16.24 6.69
N LEU A 222 -12.86 16.09 5.38
CA LEU A 222 -12.40 17.14 4.48
C LEU A 222 -13.45 17.53 3.43
N SER A 223 -14.70 17.06 3.55
CA SER A 223 -15.75 17.33 2.54
C SER A 223 -16.20 18.79 2.53
N GLU A 224 -16.11 19.46 3.68
CA GLU A 224 -16.47 20.87 3.84
C GLU A 224 -15.47 21.82 3.17
N ILE A 225 -14.29 21.32 2.76
CA ILE A 225 -13.27 22.10 2.03
C ILE A 225 -13.72 22.42 0.59
N GLY A 226 -14.70 21.66 0.04
CA GLY A 226 -15.25 21.94 -1.29
C GLY A 226 -14.17 22.05 -2.37
N LEU A 227 -14.19 23.17 -3.11
CA LEU A 227 -13.20 23.55 -4.15
C LEU A 227 -12.13 24.54 -3.64
N GLY A 228 -12.19 24.99 -2.38
CA GLY A 228 -11.21 25.95 -1.86
C GLY A 228 -9.91 25.28 -1.43
N LEU A 229 -8.87 26.09 -1.21
CA LEU A 229 -7.56 25.57 -0.79
C LEU A 229 -7.61 25.19 0.68
N LEU A 230 -6.89 24.12 1.04
CA LEU A 230 -6.85 23.65 2.43
C LEU A 230 -6.30 24.73 3.39
N SER A 231 -5.45 25.63 2.88
CA SER A 231 -4.98 26.85 3.56
C SER A 231 -6.10 27.82 3.95
N ASP A 232 -7.12 27.95 3.10
CA ASP A 232 -8.21 28.92 3.29
C ASP A 232 -9.11 28.51 4.46
N PHE A 233 -9.27 27.19 4.62
CA PHE A 233 -10.08 26.61 5.69
C PHE A 233 -9.32 26.43 7.01
N TYR A 234 -7.99 26.52 7.02
CA TYR A 234 -7.20 26.30 8.24
C TYR A 234 -7.61 27.23 9.40
N LYS A 235 -7.96 28.49 9.10
CA LYS A 235 -8.36 29.48 10.12
C LYS A 235 -9.81 29.36 10.55
N THR A 236 -10.67 28.78 9.71
CA THR A 236 -12.13 28.85 9.84
C THR A 236 -12.78 27.50 10.16
N ASN A 237 -12.11 26.39 9.86
CA ASN A 237 -12.63 25.05 10.07
C ASN A 237 -11.76 24.29 11.10
N PRO A 238 -12.28 23.99 12.31
CA PRO A 238 -11.51 23.33 13.36
C PRO A 238 -11.07 21.91 12.97
N ARG A 239 -11.86 21.16 12.18
CA ARG A 239 -11.47 19.82 11.74
C ARG A 239 -10.29 19.87 10.76
N VAL A 240 -10.30 20.84 9.85
CA VAL A 240 -9.18 21.06 8.93
C VAL A 240 -7.94 21.47 9.70
N LYS A 241 -8.10 22.37 10.68
CA LYS A 241 -7.02 22.78 11.57
C LYS A 241 -6.40 21.57 12.28
N ASP A 242 -7.21 20.70 12.88
CA ASP A 242 -6.73 19.51 13.60
C ASP A 242 -5.94 18.58 12.68
N VAL A 243 -6.45 18.31 11.47
CA VAL A 243 -5.78 17.44 10.49
C VAL A 243 -4.44 18.04 10.03
N VAL A 244 -4.40 19.35 9.74
CA VAL A 244 -3.16 20.04 9.35
C VAL A 244 -2.15 20.07 10.49
N GLN A 245 -2.62 20.35 11.71
CA GLN A 245 -1.79 20.40 12.90
C GLN A 245 -1.15 19.03 13.16
N GLN A 246 -1.92 17.95 12.98
CA GLN A 246 -1.45 16.59 13.18
C GLN A 246 -0.29 16.23 12.24
N ILE A 247 -0.44 16.46 10.93
CA ILE A 247 0.65 16.19 9.98
C ILE A 247 1.84 17.12 10.19
N TYR A 248 1.60 18.41 10.49
CA TYR A 248 2.65 19.37 10.81
C TYR A 248 3.48 18.90 12.00
N TYR A 249 2.84 18.43 13.08
CA TYR A 249 3.51 17.94 14.27
C TYR A 249 4.42 16.74 13.95
N TYR A 250 3.92 15.76 13.21
CA TYR A 250 4.75 14.62 12.80
C TYR A 250 5.95 15.06 11.95
N MET A 251 5.76 16.03 11.05
CA MET A 251 6.83 16.58 10.24
C MET A 251 7.84 17.41 11.07
N SER A 252 7.39 18.16 12.06
CA SER A 252 8.27 18.98 12.90
C SER A 252 9.11 18.12 13.82
N GLU A 253 8.50 17.19 14.56
CA GLU A 253 9.18 16.31 15.52
C GLU A 253 10.24 15.45 14.84
N ASN A 254 9.96 14.99 13.62
CA ASN A 254 10.86 14.17 12.84
C ASN A 254 11.78 14.98 11.90
N GLN A 255 11.73 16.32 11.98
CA GLN A 255 12.51 17.23 11.14
C GLN A 255 12.36 16.97 9.64
N LEU A 256 11.18 16.51 9.21
CA LEU A 256 10.89 16.19 7.83
C LEU A 256 10.46 17.43 7.06
N GLN A 257 10.89 17.49 5.80
CA GLN A 257 10.48 18.52 4.86
C GLN A 257 9.21 18.16 4.09
N TYR A 258 8.91 16.88 3.90
CA TYR A 258 7.79 16.45 3.06
C TYR A 258 6.80 15.54 3.79
N GLY A 259 5.52 15.66 3.41
CA GLY A 259 4.44 14.85 3.95
C GLY A 259 3.27 14.74 2.97
N VAL A 260 2.33 13.85 3.26
CA VAL A 260 1.12 13.66 2.45
C VAL A 260 -0.12 13.55 3.32
N LEU A 261 -1.17 14.27 2.96
CA LEU A 261 -2.51 14.07 3.51
C LEU A 261 -3.39 13.41 2.44
N SER A 262 -4.17 12.39 2.79
CA SER A 262 -5.02 11.72 1.81
C SER A 262 -6.39 11.28 2.34
N THR A 263 -7.38 11.30 1.45
CA THR A 263 -8.68 10.65 1.66
C THR A 263 -8.95 9.54 0.66
N TYR A 264 -7.89 8.93 0.12
CA TYR A 264 -7.88 8.01 -1.03
C TYR A 264 -8.30 8.67 -2.36
N ASP A 265 -9.42 9.39 -2.41
CA ASP A 265 -9.87 10.06 -3.63
C ASP A 265 -9.10 11.36 -3.93
N LYS A 266 -8.57 11.99 -2.88
CA LYS A 266 -7.81 13.24 -2.94
C LYS A 266 -6.50 13.05 -2.18
N HIS A 267 -5.43 13.62 -2.72
CA HIS A 267 -4.10 13.61 -2.13
C HIS A 267 -3.54 15.03 -2.13
N TRP A 268 -3.17 15.53 -0.96
CA TRP A 268 -2.51 16.81 -0.80
C TRP A 268 -1.05 16.55 -0.42
N PHE A 269 -0.14 17.13 -1.19
CA PHE A 269 1.28 17.03 -0.90
C PHE A 269 1.72 18.25 -0.10
N VAL A 270 2.54 18.00 0.91
CA VAL A 270 2.90 18.99 1.92
C VAL A 270 4.41 19.19 1.91
N LYS A 271 4.85 20.44 1.89
CA LYS A 271 6.25 20.84 2.10
C LYS A 271 6.31 21.74 3.32
N ARG A 272 7.19 21.42 4.27
CA ARG A 272 7.52 22.27 5.41
C ARG A 272 8.83 22.98 5.18
N ASP A 273 8.85 24.26 5.48
CA ASP A 273 10.07 25.07 5.54
C ASP A 273 10.12 25.77 6.89
N HIS A 274 10.84 25.15 7.83
CA HIS A 274 10.90 25.61 9.22
C HIS A 274 9.50 25.66 9.85
N GLN A 275 8.93 26.86 10.07
CA GLN A 275 7.59 27.05 10.66
C GLN A 275 6.49 27.10 9.61
N ASP A 276 6.86 27.28 8.34
CA ASP A 276 5.91 27.43 7.25
C ASP A 276 5.52 26.07 6.67
N LEU A 277 4.26 25.96 6.27
CA LEU A 277 3.70 24.77 5.64
C LEU A 277 3.02 25.15 4.32
N TYR A 278 3.50 24.56 3.23
CA TYR A 278 2.96 24.71 1.89
C TYR A 278 2.20 23.44 1.54
N ILE A 279 0.96 23.59 1.10
CA ILE A 279 0.06 22.48 0.76
C ILE A 279 -0.42 22.69 -0.67
N THR A 280 -0.30 21.66 -1.50
CA THR A 280 -0.75 21.72 -2.90
C THR A 280 -2.28 21.76 -2.99
N GLU A 281 -2.80 22.12 -4.17
CA GLU A 281 -4.14 21.67 -4.57
C GLU A 281 -4.25 20.14 -4.53
N PRO A 282 -5.44 19.57 -4.29
CA PRO A 282 -5.61 18.13 -4.23
C PRO A 282 -5.38 17.48 -5.60
N LEU A 283 -4.47 16.53 -5.66
CA LEU A 283 -4.41 15.58 -6.76
C LEU A 283 -5.56 14.57 -6.62
N LEU A 284 -6.40 14.48 -7.64
CA LEU A 284 -7.51 13.53 -7.67
C LEU A 284 -7.03 12.13 -8.06
N LEU A 285 -7.65 11.09 -7.51
CA LEU A 285 -7.35 9.69 -7.80
C LEU A 285 -7.38 9.35 -9.30
N GLY A 286 -8.30 9.97 -10.03
CA GLY A 286 -8.48 9.80 -11.47
C GLY A 286 -7.53 10.63 -12.34
N SER A 287 -6.59 11.37 -11.76
CA SER A 287 -5.63 12.17 -12.53
C SER A 287 -4.75 11.29 -13.42
N THR A 288 -4.49 11.75 -14.64
CA THR A 288 -3.66 11.06 -15.63
C THR A 288 -2.34 11.78 -15.92
N SER A 289 -2.15 13.00 -15.42
CA SER A 289 -0.94 13.80 -15.65
C SER A 289 -0.75 14.84 -14.54
N PRO A 290 0.04 14.53 -13.49
CA PRO A 290 0.59 13.21 -13.18
C PRO A 290 -0.48 12.26 -12.64
N THR A 291 -0.26 10.95 -12.73
CA THR A 291 -1.04 9.99 -11.92
C THR A 291 -0.69 10.10 -10.44
N VAL A 292 -1.52 9.52 -9.57
CA VAL A 292 -1.21 9.42 -8.14
C VAL A 292 0.10 8.67 -7.91
N LEU A 293 0.33 7.56 -8.61
CA LEU A 293 1.56 6.78 -8.46
C LEU A 293 2.80 7.59 -8.87
N GLU A 294 2.71 8.33 -9.98
CA GLU A 294 3.80 9.21 -10.44
C GLU A 294 4.10 10.31 -9.42
N ALA A 295 3.06 10.95 -8.87
CA ALA A 295 3.22 12.01 -7.90
C ALA A 295 3.86 11.53 -6.59
N TYR A 296 3.45 10.37 -6.05
CA TYR A 296 4.10 9.79 -4.87
C TYR A 296 5.55 9.38 -5.14
N ALA A 297 5.82 8.73 -6.27
CA ALA A 297 7.18 8.35 -6.65
C ALA A 297 8.09 9.58 -6.79
N PHE A 298 7.59 10.65 -7.42
CA PHE A 298 8.30 11.92 -7.54
C PHE A 298 8.56 12.58 -6.18
N LEU A 299 7.56 12.62 -5.30
CA LEU A 299 7.73 13.18 -3.96
C LEU A 299 8.75 12.38 -3.14
N GLY A 300 8.72 11.05 -3.22
CA GLY A 300 9.74 10.21 -2.60
C GLY A 300 11.16 10.55 -3.08
N GLN A 301 11.32 10.78 -4.38
CA GLN A 301 12.61 11.22 -4.95
C GLN A 301 13.03 12.61 -4.46
N LEU A 302 12.11 13.59 -4.45
CA LEU A 302 12.38 14.92 -3.89
C LEU A 302 12.79 14.85 -2.42
N ALA A 303 12.05 14.06 -1.62
CA ALA A 303 12.33 13.89 -0.20
C ALA A 303 13.66 13.17 0.04
N LYS A 304 14.06 12.25 -0.84
CA LYS A 304 15.39 11.65 -0.77
C LYS A 304 16.50 12.70 -0.95
N ASP A 305 16.33 13.62 -1.89
CA ASP A 305 17.35 14.60 -2.22
C ASP A 305 17.40 15.75 -1.20
N CYS A 306 16.26 16.08 -0.57
CA CYS A 306 16.18 17.07 0.50
C CYS A 306 15.21 16.63 1.63
N PRO A 307 15.61 15.70 2.51
CA PRO A 307 14.68 15.09 3.47
C PRO A 307 14.35 16.00 4.66
N PHE A 308 15.26 16.91 5.01
CA PHE A 308 15.23 17.57 6.31
C PHE A 308 14.83 19.03 6.24
N SER A 309 14.02 19.42 7.21
CA SER A 309 13.78 20.82 7.56
C SER A 309 13.99 20.95 9.07
N LYS A 310 14.68 22.02 9.51
CA LYS A 310 15.01 22.20 10.93
C LYS A 310 13.76 22.11 11.80
N HIS A 311 13.90 21.59 13.01
CA HIS A 311 12.84 21.68 14.01
C HIS A 311 12.47 23.15 14.24
N PRO A 312 11.18 23.51 14.41
CA PRO A 312 10.76 24.91 14.66
C PRO A 312 11.45 25.59 15.85
N ASN A 313 11.94 24.79 16.80
CA ASN A 313 12.64 25.27 18.00
C ASN A 313 14.16 25.42 17.81
N ILE A 314 14.71 25.10 16.63
CA ILE A 314 16.14 25.22 16.31
C ILE A 314 16.31 26.40 15.35
N ILE A 315 16.97 27.46 15.84
CA ILE A 315 17.26 28.70 15.10
C ILE A 315 18.40 28.46 14.10
#